data_AF-A0A6V7HQ84-F1
#
_entry.id   AF-A0A6V7HQ84-F1
#
_cell.length_a   1.000
_cell.length_b   1.000
_cell.length_c   1.000
_cell.angle_alpha   90.00
_cell.angle_beta   90.00
_cell.angle_gamma   90.00
#
_symmetry.space_group_name_H-M   'P 1'
#
loop_
_entity.id
_entity.type
_entity.pdbx_description
1 polymer ?
#
loop_
_entity_poly.entity_id
_entity_poly.type
_entity_poly.pdbx_seq_one_letter_code
_entity_poly.pdbx_strand_id
1 'polypeptide(L)'
;CSIPSCGKEFKLKAHLSRHYASAHGVDMRGSGGGGGGGGGSPRPVMKTRSAFYLRTSALTRAARRLCAAQLKTRHAARAPHQSINSAPLRHLCVSPQLTSKSQAELKILAKAVRPRPRPRVTDIASRLGDHPVPRQPGDWDWLTLTLPSQRKQPDVVAFPKPLKAADGSLLYDRVPNKSEVERVSSTTPQPTAAAQPQQPTLKRTRPFDETNGSD
;
A
#
# COMPACT_ATOMS: atom_id res chain seq x y z
N CYS A 1 -30.87 4.72 33.50
CA CYS A 1 -31.83 4.11 32.56
C CYS A 1 -33.02 5.04 32.54
N SER A 2 -33.39 5.56 31.37
CA SER A 2 -34.44 6.57 31.20
C SER A 2 -35.84 6.01 31.01
N ILE A 3 -36.03 4.68 31.11
CA ILE A 3 -37.36 4.06 30.97
C ILE A 3 -38.14 4.28 32.27
N PRO A 4 -39.34 4.89 32.21
CA PRO A 4 -40.18 5.14 33.37
C PRO A 4 -40.58 3.80 33.99
N SER A 5 -39.96 3.44 35.12
CA SER A 5 -40.10 2.22 35.96
C SER A 5 -38.76 1.58 36.33
N CYS A 6 -37.65 1.86 35.62
CA CYS A 6 -36.41 1.13 35.86
C CYS A 6 -35.48 1.76 36.90
N GLY A 7 -35.29 3.08 36.89
CA GLY A 7 -34.46 3.81 37.87
C GLY A 7 -32.98 3.43 37.97
N LYS A 8 -32.46 2.46 37.19
CA LYS A 8 -31.08 1.96 37.32
C LYS A 8 -30.07 2.90 36.70
N GLU A 9 -29.07 3.31 37.48
CA GLU A 9 -27.99 4.19 37.02
C GLU A 9 -26.72 3.40 36.69
N PHE A 10 -25.98 3.85 35.68
CA PHE A 10 -24.76 3.19 35.23
C PHE A 10 -23.67 4.21 34.96
N LYS A 11 -22.47 3.96 35.51
CA LYS A 11 -21.29 4.82 35.34
C LYS A 11 -20.71 4.80 33.92
N LEU A 12 -20.95 3.72 33.17
CA LEU A 12 -20.43 3.51 31.81
C LEU A 12 -21.57 3.33 30.80
N LYS A 13 -21.47 4.02 29.66
CA LYS A 13 -22.43 3.93 28.55
C LYS A 13 -22.60 2.52 27.99
N ALA A 14 -21.55 1.70 28.04
CA ALA A 14 -21.59 0.30 27.63
C ALA A 14 -22.51 -0.55 28.52
N HIS A 15 -22.50 -0.32 29.83
CA HIS A 15 -23.36 -1.04 30.78
C HIS A 15 -24.82 -0.59 30.64
N LEU A 16 -25.04 0.71 30.43
CA LEU A 16 -26.37 1.24 30.11
C LEU A 16 -26.93 0.61 28.83
N SER A 17 -26.14 0.51 27.76
CA SER A 17 -26.56 -0.12 26.49
C SER A 17 -26.91 -1.60 26.68
N ARG A 18 -26.11 -2.34 27.45
CA ARG A 18 -26.38 -3.76 27.74
C ARG A 18 -27.66 -3.93 28.55
N HIS A 19 -27.89 -3.05 29.52
CA HIS A 19 -29.10 -3.05 30.33
C HIS A 19 -30.36 -2.75 29.51
N TYR A 20 -30.31 -1.82 28.55
CA TYR A 20 -31.44 -1.58 27.65
C TYR A 20 -31.76 -2.83 26.80
N ALA A 21 -30.74 -3.50 26.27
CA ALA A 21 -30.93 -4.73 25.50
C ALA A 21 -31.50 -5.88 26.36
N SER A 22 -30.95 -6.09 27.56
CA SER A 22 -31.31 -7.26 28.39
C SER A 22 -32.57 -7.09 29.23
N ALA A 23 -32.83 -5.88 29.76
CA ALA A 23 -33.95 -5.64 30.68
C ALA A 23 -35.17 -5.03 29.96
N HIS A 24 -34.96 -4.40 28.80
CA HIS A 24 -36.00 -3.70 28.08
C HIS A 24 -36.16 -4.15 26.63
N GLY A 25 -35.27 -5.00 26.10
CA GLY A 25 -35.31 -5.43 24.69
C GLY A 25 -35.05 -4.28 23.70
N VAL A 26 -34.53 -3.14 24.16
CA VAL A 26 -34.26 -1.96 23.33
C VAL A 26 -32.77 -1.93 23.03
N ASP A 27 -32.39 -2.26 21.79
CA ASP A 27 -31.00 -2.12 21.36
C ASP A 27 -30.72 -0.68 20.89
N MET A 28 -29.93 0.07 21.67
CA MET A 28 -29.49 1.42 21.32
C MET A 28 -28.46 1.46 20.16
N ARG A 29 -28.08 0.29 19.61
CA ARG A 29 -27.23 0.17 18.43
C ARG A 29 -28.08 0.06 17.16
N GLY A 30 -28.52 1.21 16.65
CA GLY A 30 -28.89 1.38 15.25
C GLY A 30 -30.39 1.58 14.99
N SER A 31 -30.87 2.80 15.25
CA SER A 31 -31.93 3.38 14.42
C SER A 31 -31.32 3.68 13.05
N GLY A 32 -31.47 2.73 12.12
CA GLY A 32 -30.91 2.82 10.78
C GLY A 32 -31.48 1.72 9.89
N GLY A 33 -32.75 1.86 9.50
CA GLY A 33 -33.44 1.00 8.54
C GLY A 33 -34.60 0.24 9.17
N GLY A 34 -35.82 0.74 8.94
CA GLY A 34 -37.05 0.19 9.52
C GLY A 34 -37.48 -1.15 8.94
N GLY A 35 -38.32 -1.85 9.70
CA GLY A 35 -39.20 -2.90 9.20
C GLY A 35 -39.23 -4.18 10.02
N GLY A 36 -40.07 -4.22 11.05
CA GLY A 36 -40.83 -5.43 11.40
C GLY A 36 -40.16 -6.45 12.34
N GLY A 37 -40.51 -6.35 13.63
CA GLY A 37 -41.15 -7.44 14.37
C GLY A 37 -40.35 -8.70 14.72
N GLY A 38 -40.15 -8.89 16.02
CA GLY A 38 -40.04 -10.23 16.62
C GLY A 38 -38.67 -10.53 17.19
N GLY A 39 -38.62 -10.75 18.51
CA GLY A 39 -37.43 -11.22 19.24
C GLY A 39 -36.92 -12.55 18.70
N GLY A 40 -36.03 -12.48 17.71
CA GLY A 40 -35.19 -13.57 17.29
C GLY A 40 -33.82 -13.41 17.94
N SER A 41 -33.37 -14.46 18.64
CA SER A 41 -31.99 -14.67 19.10
C SER A 41 -30.98 -14.04 18.13
N PRO A 42 -29.94 -13.31 18.62
CA PRO A 42 -28.93 -12.73 17.77
C PRO A 42 -28.14 -13.89 17.16
N ARG A 43 -28.63 -14.40 16.03
CA ARG A 43 -27.84 -15.31 15.21
C ARG A 43 -26.54 -14.56 14.95
N PRO A 44 -25.38 -15.16 15.21
CA PRO A 44 -24.12 -14.54 14.85
C PRO A 44 -24.18 -14.31 13.35
N VAL A 45 -24.51 -13.08 12.95
CA VAL A 45 -24.40 -12.62 11.58
C VAL A 45 -22.90 -12.62 11.35
N MET A 46 -22.40 -13.76 10.83
CA MET A 46 -21.11 -13.83 10.17
C MET A 46 -20.98 -12.54 9.38
N LYS A 47 -19.88 -11.80 9.54
CA LYS A 47 -19.66 -10.52 8.85
C LYS A 47 -19.98 -10.71 7.37
N THR A 48 -21.20 -10.39 6.95
CA THR A 48 -21.60 -10.55 5.57
C THR A 48 -21.01 -9.33 4.89
N ARG A 49 -20.06 -9.57 4.00
CA ARG A 49 -19.54 -8.52 3.13
C ARG A 49 -20.76 -7.86 2.46
N SER A 50 -20.86 -6.54 2.52
CA SER A 50 -21.94 -5.83 1.86
C SER A 50 -21.93 -6.14 0.37
N ALA A 51 -23.09 -6.55 -0.16
CA ALA A 51 -23.27 -6.66 -1.59
C ALA A 51 -23.31 -5.26 -2.21
N PHE A 52 -22.70 -5.10 -3.39
CA PHE A 52 -22.75 -3.84 -4.14
C PHE A 52 -22.80 -4.09 -5.65
N TYR A 53 -23.40 -3.14 -6.38
CA TYR A 53 -23.41 -3.10 -7.83
C TYR A 53 -22.67 -1.85 -8.31
N LEU A 54 -21.67 -2.03 -9.18
CA LEU A 54 -20.88 -0.92 -9.72
C LEU A 54 -21.00 -0.87 -11.25
N ARG A 55 -21.72 0.15 -11.74
CA ARG A 55 -21.73 0.52 -13.16
C ARG A 55 -20.96 1.82 -13.36
N THR A 56 -19.80 1.75 -14.00
CA THR A 56 -18.99 2.94 -14.27
C THR A 56 -19.70 3.89 -15.24
N SER A 57 -19.62 5.21 -15.01
CA SER A 57 -20.17 6.22 -15.92
C SER A 57 -19.29 6.41 -17.17
N ALA A 58 -19.87 6.91 -18.26
CA ALA A 58 -19.10 7.23 -19.48
C ALA A 58 -18.01 8.28 -19.20
N LEU A 59 -18.35 9.27 -18.37
CA LEU A 59 -17.43 10.28 -17.83
C LEU A 59 -16.21 9.63 -17.15
N THR A 60 -16.45 8.73 -16.18
CA THR A 60 -15.35 8.04 -15.47
C THR A 60 -14.52 7.17 -16.41
N ARG A 61 -15.14 6.53 -17.40
CA ARG A 61 -14.42 5.77 -18.42
C ARG A 61 -13.50 6.67 -19.27
N ALA A 62 -13.99 7.83 -19.70
CA ALA A 62 -13.20 8.80 -20.47
C ALA A 62 -12.07 9.39 -19.62
N ALA A 63 -12.34 9.80 -18.38
CA ALA A 63 -11.33 10.34 -17.46
C ALA A 63 -10.17 9.35 -17.25
N ARG A 64 -10.45 8.06 -17.01
CA ARG A 64 -9.41 7.01 -16.89
C ARG A 64 -8.52 6.86 -18.11
N ARG A 65 -9.00 7.24 -19.31
CA ARG A 65 -8.20 7.23 -20.54
C ARG A 65 -7.30 8.45 -20.62
N LEU A 66 -7.79 9.62 -20.26
CA LEU A 66 -7.01 10.86 -20.27
C LEU A 66 -5.90 10.84 -19.22
N CYS A 67 -6.14 10.31 -18.03
CA CYS A 67 -5.11 10.17 -16.98
C CYS A 67 -4.48 8.76 -16.91
N ALA A 68 -4.45 8.00 -18.01
CA ALA A 68 -3.98 6.61 -17.99
C ALA A 68 -2.51 6.45 -17.54
N ALA A 69 -1.66 7.45 -17.82
CA ALA A 69 -0.27 7.51 -17.40
C ALA A 69 -0.16 7.71 -15.87
N GLN A 70 -0.89 8.69 -15.33
CA GLN A 70 -0.91 9.00 -13.89
C GLN A 70 -1.52 7.86 -13.06
N LEU A 71 -2.57 7.21 -13.59
CA LEU A 71 -3.19 6.04 -12.95
C LEU A 71 -2.35 4.76 -13.05
N LYS A 72 -1.28 4.77 -13.86
CA LYS A 72 -0.43 3.60 -14.15
C LYS A 72 -1.29 2.34 -14.40
N THR A 73 -2.28 2.45 -15.29
CA THR A 73 -3.38 1.46 -15.43
C THR A 73 -2.90 0.00 -15.60
N ARG A 74 -1.75 -0.21 -16.25
CA ARG A 74 -1.12 -1.54 -16.39
C ARG A 74 -0.59 -2.12 -15.08
N HIS A 75 -0.06 -1.26 -14.22
CA HIS A 75 0.41 -1.62 -12.89
C HIS A 75 -0.78 -1.89 -11.97
N ALA A 76 -1.75 -0.96 -11.93
CA ALA A 76 -2.97 -1.09 -11.13
C ALA A 76 -3.76 -2.36 -11.46
N ALA A 77 -3.80 -2.78 -12.73
CA ALA A 77 -4.44 -4.04 -13.15
C ALA A 77 -3.76 -5.30 -12.58
N ARG A 78 -2.48 -5.22 -12.19
CA ARG A 78 -1.70 -6.33 -11.59
C ARG A 78 -1.60 -6.22 -10.06
N ALA A 79 -2.10 -5.13 -9.47
CA ALA A 79 -1.95 -4.83 -8.05
C ALA A 79 -3.31 -4.43 -7.43
N PRO A 80 -4.28 -5.36 -7.31
CA PRO A 80 -5.65 -5.04 -6.90
C PRO A 80 -5.78 -4.55 -5.45
N HIS A 81 -4.81 -4.90 -4.59
CA HIS A 81 -4.79 -4.50 -3.18
C HIS A 81 -4.07 -3.17 -2.94
N GLN A 82 -3.41 -2.61 -3.96
CA GLN A 82 -2.74 -1.32 -3.84
C GLN A 82 -3.73 -0.19 -4.08
N SER A 83 -3.73 0.82 -3.21
CA SER A 83 -4.55 2.02 -3.40
C SER A 83 -4.09 2.78 -4.64
N ILE A 84 -5.04 3.15 -5.49
CA ILE A 84 -4.78 3.95 -6.68
C ILE A 84 -4.91 5.44 -6.31
N ASN A 85 -3.96 6.27 -6.76
CA ASN A 85 -4.10 7.71 -6.68
C ASN A 85 -5.31 8.16 -7.54
N SER A 86 -6.41 8.49 -6.87
CA SER A 86 -7.67 8.89 -7.52
C SER A 86 -7.80 10.40 -7.71
N ALA A 87 -6.85 11.20 -7.23
CA ALA A 87 -6.92 12.66 -7.34
C ALA A 87 -6.97 13.14 -8.81
N PRO A 88 -6.14 12.62 -9.75
CA PRO A 88 -6.21 13.03 -11.15
C PRO A 88 -7.55 12.67 -11.81
N LEU A 89 -8.11 11.52 -11.42
CA LEU A 89 -9.41 11.07 -11.93
C LEU A 89 -10.53 11.98 -11.44
N ARG A 90 -10.54 12.33 -10.14
CA ARG A 90 -11.54 13.23 -9.56
C ARG A 90 -11.48 14.62 -10.20
N HIS A 91 -10.28 15.17 -10.37
CA HIS A 91 -10.07 16.46 -11.01
C HIS A 91 -10.65 16.49 -12.43
N LEU A 92 -10.37 15.46 -13.23
CA LEU A 92 -10.92 15.36 -14.59
C LEU A 92 -12.44 15.17 -14.61
N CYS A 93 -13.00 14.36 -13.70
CA CYS A 93 -14.45 14.16 -13.63
C CYS A 93 -15.22 15.44 -13.25
N VAL A 94 -14.62 16.36 -12.50
CA VAL A 94 -15.22 17.65 -12.15
C VAL A 94 -14.89 18.73 -13.19
N SER A 95 -13.83 18.53 -13.98
CA SER A 95 -13.39 19.49 -14.99
C SER A 95 -14.49 19.80 -16.01
N PRO A 96 -14.73 21.09 -16.32
CA PRO A 96 -15.71 21.49 -17.32
C PRO A 96 -15.42 20.88 -18.70
N GLN A 97 -14.17 20.52 -19.00
CA GLN A 97 -13.79 19.88 -20.28
C GLN A 97 -14.37 18.49 -20.51
N LEU A 98 -14.74 17.77 -19.44
CA LEU A 98 -15.42 16.48 -19.53
C LEU A 98 -16.91 16.60 -19.20
N THR A 99 -17.27 17.48 -18.28
CA THR A 99 -18.67 17.67 -17.86
C THR A 99 -19.52 18.34 -18.92
N SER A 100 -18.97 19.23 -19.75
CA SER A 100 -19.71 19.89 -20.84
C SER A 100 -19.95 18.99 -22.06
N LYS A 101 -19.28 17.84 -22.14
CA LYS A 101 -19.37 16.94 -23.29
C LYS A 101 -20.66 16.14 -23.30
N SER A 102 -21.20 15.94 -24.49
CA SER A 102 -22.37 15.10 -24.68
C SER A 102 -22.07 13.63 -24.33
N GLN A 103 -23.11 12.85 -24.04
CA GLN A 103 -22.96 11.42 -23.74
C GLN A 103 -22.32 10.65 -24.92
N ALA A 104 -22.57 11.07 -26.17
CA ALA A 104 -21.99 10.48 -27.36
C ALA A 104 -20.48 10.72 -27.42
N GLU A 105 -20.03 11.96 -27.19
CA GLU A 105 -18.60 12.31 -27.14
C GLU A 105 -17.88 11.59 -26.01
N LEU A 106 -18.49 11.49 -24.82
CA LEU A 106 -17.92 10.73 -23.72
C LEU A 106 -17.78 9.23 -24.05
N LYS A 107 -18.73 8.65 -24.80
CA LYS A 107 -18.62 7.26 -25.29
C LYS A 107 -17.48 7.13 -26.30
N ILE A 108 -17.29 8.10 -27.19
CA ILE A 108 -16.18 8.13 -28.15
C ILE A 108 -14.85 8.20 -27.40
N LEU A 109 -14.69 9.14 -26.46
CA LEU A 109 -13.47 9.29 -25.65
C LEU A 109 -13.19 8.06 -24.78
N ALA A 110 -14.23 7.43 -24.23
CA ALA A 110 -14.09 6.18 -23.48
C ALA A 110 -13.65 5.01 -24.36
N LYS A 111 -14.02 5.02 -25.65
CA LYS A 111 -13.66 4.03 -26.67
C LYS A 111 -12.40 4.38 -27.46
N ALA A 112 -11.85 5.60 -27.31
CA ALA A 112 -10.63 6.08 -27.96
C ALA A 112 -9.37 5.41 -27.41
N VAL A 113 -9.42 4.09 -27.27
CA VAL A 113 -8.27 3.21 -27.20
C VAL A 113 -7.66 3.27 -28.60
N ARG A 114 -6.36 3.57 -28.71
CA ARG A 114 -5.61 3.23 -29.91
C ARG A 114 -5.79 1.72 -30.09
N PRO A 115 -6.58 1.23 -31.05
CA PRO A 115 -6.76 -0.20 -31.21
C PRO A 115 -5.36 -0.78 -31.38
N ARG A 116 -4.92 -1.58 -30.40
CA ARG A 116 -3.72 -2.37 -30.58
C ARG A 116 -4.19 -3.57 -31.40
N PRO A 117 -3.80 -3.69 -32.68
CA PRO A 117 -4.10 -4.90 -33.42
C PRO A 117 -3.54 -6.06 -32.61
N ARG A 118 -4.41 -7.02 -32.27
CA ARG A 118 -3.94 -8.23 -31.60
C ARG A 118 -3.26 -9.08 -32.67
N PRO A 119 -2.04 -9.59 -32.42
CA PRO A 119 -1.38 -10.50 -33.35
C PRO A 119 -2.22 -11.76 -33.54
N ARG A 120 -2.07 -12.42 -34.70
CA ARG A 120 -2.76 -13.70 -34.94
C ARG A 120 -2.14 -14.76 -34.03
N VAL A 121 -2.93 -15.79 -33.71
CA VAL A 121 -2.45 -16.92 -32.90
C VAL A 121 -1.23 -17.59 -33.55
N THR A 122 -1.21 -17.69 -34.88
CA THR A 122 -0.08 -18.20 -35.67
C THR A 122 1.20 -17.40 -35.44
N ASP A 123 1.12 -16.07 -35.41
CA ASP A 123 2.27 -15.19 -35.22
C ASP A 123 2.80 -15.31 -33.79
N ILE A 124 1.89 -15.49 -32.82
CA ILE A 124 2.25 -15.74 -31.42
C ILE A 124 2.93 -17.11 -31.28
N ALA A 125 2.36 -18.16 -31.89
CA ALA A 125 2.90 -19.52 -31.84
C ALA A 125 4.28 -19.60 -32.51
N SER A 126 4.43 -18.97 -33.68
CA SER A 126 5.72 -18.86 -34.37
C SER A 126 6.71 -18.10 -33.50
N ARG A 127 6.37 -16.93 -32.95
CA ARG A 127 7.25 -16.19 -32.04
C ARG A 127 7.64 -16.95 -30.77
N LEU A 128 6.76 -17.81 -30.25
CA LEU A 128 7.06 -18.68 -29.10
C LEU A 128 7.85 -19.93 -29.50
N GLY A 129 7.79 -20.36 -30.76
CA GLY A 129 8.54 -21.49 -31.31
C GLY A 129 9.89 -21.10 -31.92
N ASP A 130 10.03 -19.88 -32.43
CA ASP A 130 11.22 -19.26 -33.04
C ASP A 130 12.20 -18.78 -31.95
N HIS A 131 12.38 -19.59 -30.93
CA HIS A 131 13.62 -19.54 -30.17
C HIS A 131 14.70 -20.18 -31.03
N PRO A 132 15.92 -19.61 -31.10
CA PRO A 132 17.01 -20.26 -31.82
C PRO A 132 17.07 -21.69 -31.27
N VAL A 133 16.79 -22.67 -32.15
CA VAL A 133 16.74 -24.07 -31.77
C VAL A 133 18.08 -24.35 -31.09
N PRO A 134 18.09 -24.73 -29.80
CA PRO A 134 19.33 -25.03 -29.12
C PRO A 134 19.99 -26.17 -29.89
N ARG A 135 21.28 -26.04 -30.20
CA ARG A 135 22.01 -27.02 -31.04
C ARG A 135 21.92 -28.45 -30.45
N GLN A 136 21.61 -28.58 -29.17
CA GLN A 136 21.20 -29.82 -28.53
C GLN A 136 19.97 -29.63 -27.62
N PRO A 137 19.13 -30.66 -27.43
CA PRO A 137 18.07 -30.65 -26.43
C PRO A 137 18.65 -30.38 -25.03
N GLY A 138 18.37 -29.21 -24.46
CA GLY A 138 18.88 -28.79 -23.14
C GLY A 138 19.66 -27.48 -23.14
N ASP A 139 20.22 -27.07 -24.29
CA ASP A 139 21.04 -25.85 -24.41
C ASP A 139 20.19 -24.57 -24.58
N TRP A 140 19.08 -24.49 -23.88
CA TRP A 140 18.28 -23.27 -23.90
C TRP A 140 19.04 -22.19 -23.11
N ASP A 141 19.41 -21.09 -23.77
CA ASP A 141 20.14 -19.96 -23.16
C ASP A 141 19.45 -19.43 -21.89
N TRP A 142 18.12 -19.53 -21.80
CA TRP A 142 17.33 -19.12 -20.64
C TRP A 142 17.25 -20.17 -19.52
N LEU A 143 17.58 -21.45 -19.78
CA LEU A 143 17.82 -22.46 -18.75
C LEU A 143 19.27 -22.44 -18.25
N THR A 144 20.18 -21.84 -19.00
CA THR A 144 21.58 -21.76 -18.62
C THR A 144 21.75 -20.74 -17.50
N LEU A 145 22.16 -21.19 -16.31
CA LEU A 145 22.39 -20.30 -15.18
C LEU A 145 23.48 -19.29 -15.55
N THR A 146 23.18 -18.00 -15.40
CA THR A 146 24.18 -16.94 -15.61
C THR A 146 25.36 -17.18 -14.66
N LEU A 147 26.54 -17.37 -15.27
CA LEU A 147 27.80 -17.55 -14.54
C LEU A 147 27.95 -16.41 -13.53
N PRO A 148 28.46 -16.66 -12.30
CA PRO A 148 28.61 -15.64 -11.27
C PRO A 148 29.32 -14.37 -11.75
N SER A 149 30.26 -14.49 -12.68
CA SER A 149 31.02 -13.40 -13.31
C SER A 149 30.20 -12.53 -14.27
N GLN A 150 29.12 -13.05 -14.86
CA GLN A 150 28.27 -12.35 -15.83
C GLN A 150 27.01 -11.74 -15.21
N ARG A 151 26.80 -11.95 -13.90
CA ARG A 151 25.64 -11.39 -13.20
C ARG A 151 25.81 -9.87 -13.07
N LYS A 152 24.78 -9.11 -13.47
CA LYS A 152 24.75 -7.66 -13.33
C LYS A 152 24.92 -7.28 -11.86
N GLN A 153 26.04 -6.64 -11.53
CA GLN A 153 26.26 -6.10 -10.19
C GLN A 153 25.44 -4.81 -10.03
N PRO A 154 24.87 -4.55 -8.85
CA PRO A 154 24.20 -3.28 -8.59
C PRO A 154 25.22 -2.14 -8.61
N ASP A 155 24.83 -0.99 -9.17
CA ASP A 155 25.70 0.19 -9.29
C ASP A 155 26.10 0.76 -7.91
N VAL A 156 25.25 0.55 -6.90
CA VAL A 156 25.49 0.94 -5.51
C VAL A 156 25.31 -0.28 -4.60
N VAL A 157 26.38 -0.65 -3.90
CA VAL A 157 26.35 -1.69 -2.86
C VAL A 157 26.35 -0.97 -1.51
N ALA A 158 25.17 -0.90 -0.86
CA ALA A 158 25.01 -0.21 0.42
C ALA A 158 25.85 -0.80 1.57
N PHE A 159 26.30 -2.05 1.44
CA PHE A 159 27.17 -2.73 2.40
C PHE A 159 28.22 -3.55 1.64
N PRO A 160 29.36 -2.94 1.26
CA PRO A 160 30.43 -3.68 0.60
C PRO A 160 30.88 -4.81 1.51
N LYS A 161 31.15 -5.99 0.92
CA LYS A 161 31.71 -7.10 1.69
C LYS A 161 33.04 -6.65 2.30
N PRO A 162 33.27 -6.90 3.60
CA PRO A 162 34.54 -6.58 4.23
C PRO A 162 35.69 -7.22 3.47
N LEU A 163 36.86 -6.58 3.52
CA LEU A 163 38.07 -7.09 2.88
C LEU A 163 38.37 -8.50 3.44
N LYS A 164 38.88 -9.39 2.60
CA LYS A 164 39.23 -10.76 3.02
C LYS A 164 40.72 -10.81 3.34
N ALA A 165 41.08 -11.41 4.46
CA ALA A 165 42.47 -11.73 4.77
C ALA A 165 42.97 -12.91 3.91
N ALA A 166 44.28 -13.16 3.94
CA ALA A 166 44.93 -14.21 3.16
C ALA A 166 44.44 -15.64 3.50
N ASP A 167 43.81 -15.80 4.67
CA ASP A 167 43.18 -17.02 5.18
C ASP A 167 41.70 -17.17 4.73
N GLY A 168 41.16 -16.20 3.99
CA GLY A 168 39.77 -16.18 3.54
C GLY A 168 38.77 -15.68 4.59
N SER A 169 39.23 -15.28 5.78
CA SER A 169 38.38 -14.69 6.81
C SER A 169 37.99 -13.25 6.43
N LEU A 170 36.80 -12.81 6.86
CA LEU A 170 36.34 -11.43 6.67
C LEU A 170 37.02 -10.53 7.71
N LEU A 171 37.83 -9.58 7.26
CA LEU A 171 38.42 -8.53 8.09
C LEU A 171 37.34 -7.50 8.43
N TYR A 172 36.89 -7.50 9.68
CA TYR A 172 36.12 -6.41 10.25
C TYR A 172 37.06 -5.52 11.05
N ASP A 173 37.00 -4.20 10.84
CA ASP A 173 37.54 -3.26 11.82
C ASP A 173 36.78 -3.48 13.13
N ARG A 174 37.52 -3.78 14.21
CA ARG A 174 36.91 -3.95 15.53
C ARG A 174 36.24 -2.63 15.91
N VAL A 175 34.92 -2.64 15.95
CA VAL A 175 34.14 -1.53 16.52
C VAL A 175 34.46 -1.50 18.02
N PRO A 176 35.10 -0.44 18.54
CA PRO A 176 35.45 -0.36 19.95
C PRO A 176 34.19 -0.47 20.81
N ASN A 177 34.30 -1.17 21.93
CA ASN A 177 33.18 -1.30 22.84
C ASN A 177 32.88 0.07 23.47
N LYS A 178 31.62 0.37 23.76
CA LYS A 178 31.19 1.71 24.25
C LYS A 178 31.98 2.20 25.46
N SER A 179 32.39 1.27 26.33
CA SER A 179 33.17 1.54 27.53
C SER A 179 34.62 1.97 27.27
N GLU A 180 35.18 1.72 26.09
CA GLU A 180 36.53 2.16 25.73
C GLU A 180 36.53 3.62 25.22
N VAL A 181 35.47 4.04 24.51
CA VAL A 181 35.31 5.40 23.98
C VAL A 181 35.11 6.43 25.11
N GLU A 182 34.44 6.03 26.20
CA GLU A 182 34.17 6.89 27.36
C GLU A 182 35.43 7.16 28.19
N ARG A 183 36.35 6.18 28.27
CA ARG A 183 37.63 6.34 29.00
C ARG A 183 38.59 7.31 28.31
N VAL A 184 38.57 7.36 26.97
CA VAL A 184 39.42 8.31 26.21
C VAL A 184 38.92 9.74 26.37
N SER A 185 37.61 9.95 26.52
CA SER A 185 37.01 11.27 26.71
C SER A 185 37.23 11.84 28.13
N SER A 186 37.74 11.04 29.06
CA SER A 186 37.84 11.39 30.49
C SER A 186 39.14 12.12 30.88
N THR A 187 40.07 12.35 29.94
CA THR A 187 41.33 13.06 30.21
C THR A 187 41.39 14.39 29.48
N THR A 188 40.52 15.32 29.86
CA THR A 188 40.69 16.75 29.54
C THR A 188 40.28 17.56 30.78
N PRO A 189 41.15 18.40 31.36
CA PRO A 189 40.76 19.22 32.51
C PRO A 189 39.82 20.35 32.06
N GLN A 190 38.68 20.45 32.77
CA GLN A 190 37.66 21.50 32.60
C GLN A 190 38.22 22.92 32.82
N PRO A 191 37.53 23.92 32.24
CA PRO A 191 37.04 25.00 33.08
C PRO A 191 35.52 25.16 33.01
N THR A 192 35.01 25.64 34.13
CA THR A 192 33.61 25.91 34.51
C THR A 192 32.86 26.86 33.57
N ALA A 193 31.58 26.59 33.29
CA ALA A 193 30.49 27.60 33.33
C ALA A 193 29.10 27.02 33.01
N ALA A 194 28.15 27.40 33.88
CA ALA A 194 26.76 27.80 33.63
C ALA A 194 25.75 26.84 32.97
N ALA A 195 24.66 26.65 33.73
CA ALA A 195 23.42 25.94 33.43
C ALA A 195 22.68 26.42 32.17
N GLN A 196 22.14 25.45 31.40
CA GLN A 196 21.02 25.65 30.46
C GLN A 196 20.08 24.42 30.46
N PRO A 197 18.79 24.61 30.14
CA PRO A 197 17.71 23.70 30.53
C PRO A 197 17.52 22.51 29.58
N GLN A 198 16.94 21.44 30.14
CA GLN A 198 16.58 20.18 29.50
C GLN A 198 15.66 20.38 28.29
N GLN A 199 16.11 19.90 27.12
CA GLN A 199 15.27 19.72 25.92
C GLN A 199 14.64 18.32 25.93
N PRO A 200 13.34 18.16 25.62
CA PRO A 200 12.71 16.85 25.54
C PRO A 200 13.18 16.08 24.30
N THR A 201 13.48 14.80 24.50
CA THR A 201 13.97 13.86 23.50
C THR A 201 12.97 13.68 22.33
N LEU A 202 13.18 14.41 21.24
CA LEU A 202 12.55 14.09 19.96
C LEU A 202 13.31 12.94 19.29
N LYS A 203 12.57 11.89 18.96
CA LYS A 203 13.08 10.69 18.30
C LYS A 203 13.74 11.08 16.98
N ARG A 204 15.04 10.82 16.86
CA ARG A 204 15.84 11.02 15.65
C ARG A 204 15.26 10.18 14.51
N THR A 205 14.52 10.83 13.61
CA THR A 205 14.04 10.22 12.37
C THR A 205 15.25 9.83 11.52
N ARG A 206 15.27 8.59 11.02
CA ARG A 206 16.35 8.10 10.15
C ARG A 206 16.21 8.75 8.77
N PRO A 207 17.31 9.11 8.09
CA PRO A 207 17.31 9.81 6.79
C PRO A 207 16.75 9.00 5.60
N PHE A 208 16.08 7.86 5.84
CA PHE A 208 15.56 6.97 4.80
C PHE A 208 14.06 7.15 4.52
N ASP A 209 13.31 7.89 5.36
CA ASP A 209 11.86 8.07 5.19
C ASP A 209 11.47 9.18 4.18
N GLU A 210 12.43 10.00 3.73
CA GLU A 210 12.12 11.18 2.88
C GLU A 210 12.05 10.88 1.37
N THR A 211 12.38 9.67 0.91
CA THR A 211 12.48 9.36 -0.54
C THR A 211 11.29 8.64 -1.17
N ASN A 212 10.21 8.36 -0.43
CA ASN A 212 9.00 7.75 -1.00
C ASN A 212 7.74 8.62 -0.83
N GLY A 213 7.87 9.92 -1.11
CA GLY A 213 6.77 10.89 -0.94
C GLY A 213 6.64 11.97 -2.02
N SER A 214 7.30 11.86 -3.17
CA SER A 214 7.20 12.86 -4.24
C SER A 214 7.07 12.23 -5.64
N ASP A 215 5.84 11.90 -6.02
CA ASP A 215 5.19 12.19 -7.32
C ASP A 215 3.69 11.78 -7.27
#